data_AF-A0A151S3W6-F1
#
_entry.id   AF-A0A151S3W6-F1
#
_cell.length_a   1.000
_cell.length_b   1.000
_cell.length_c   1.000
_cell.angle_alpha   90.00
_cell.angle_beta   90.00
_cell.angle_gamma   90.00
#
_symmetry.space_group_name_H-M   'P 1'
#
loop_
_entity.id
_entity.type
_entity.pdbx_description
1 polymer ?
#
loop_
_entity_poly.entity_id
_entity_poly.type
_entity_poly.pdbx_seq_one_letter_code
_entity_poly.pdbx_strand_id
1 'polypeptide(L)'
;MGTERKLTVEKEVAKFLEAKFIREIQYTTWLANVVMVKKANGKWRMCTDYTNLNKACPKDAYPLPNIDRLVDGASGHNMLTFLDAYSGYNQIQMHPQDEEKTAFITDSANYCYRVMPFGLKNVGTM
;
A
#
# COMPACT_ATOMS: atom_id res chain seq x y z
N MET A 1 -16.86 15.65 14.52
CA MET A 1 -16.23 15.23 13.23
C MET A 1 -14.80 14.71 13.39
N GLY A 2 -13.94 15.32 14.21
CA GLY A 2 -12.55 14.85 14.39
C GLY A 2 -12.38 13.54 15.17
N THR A 3 -13.19 13.31 16.20
CA THR A 3 -13.05 12.15 17.11
C THR A 3 -13.34 10.81 16.43
N GLU A 4 -14.32 10.76 15.53
CA GLU A 4 -14.67 9.54 14.78
C GLU A 4 -13.53 9.09 13.85
N ARG A 5 -12.85 10.04 13.20
CA ARG A 5 -11.71 9.76 12.33
C ARG A 5 -10.52 9.21 13.12
N LYS A 6 -10.20 9.83 14.27
CA LYS A 6 -9.11 9.40 15.15
C LYS A 6 -9.33 7.96 15.64
N LEU A 7 -10.51 7.67 16.19
CA LEU A 7 -10.87 6.32 16.65
C LEU A 7 -10.81 5.28 15.53
N THR A 8 -11.13 5.68 14.30
CA THR A 8 -11.05 4.78 13.14
C THR A 8 -9.60 4.52 12.74
N VAL A 9 -8.73 5.54 12.75
CA VAL A 9 -7.29 5.38 12.49
C VAL A 9 -6.68 4.44 13.51
N GLU A 10 -6.91 4.66 14.81
CA GLU A 10 -6.37 3.81 15.88
C GLU A 10 -6.82 2.34 15.74
N LYS A 11 -8.08 2.11 15.39
CA LYS A 11 -8.60 0.76 15.12
C LYS A 11 -7.92 0.09 13.93
N GLU A 12 -7.66 0.81 12.84
CA GLU A 12 -6.98 0.26 11.67
C GLU A 12 -5.49 0.00 11.95
N VAL A 13 -4.82 0.92 12.66
CA VAL A 13 -3.43 0.76 13.11
C VAL A 13 -3.28 -0.47 14.00
N ALA A 14 -4.20 -0.68 14.95
CA ALA A 14 -4.19 -1.87 15.81
C ALA A 14 -4.28 -3.17 15.00
N LYS A 15 -5.16 -3.22 13.99
CA LYS A 15 -5.26 -4.39 13.08
C LYS A 15 -3.97 -4.61 12.30
N PHE A 16 -3.34 -3.54 11.80
CA PHE A 16 -2.09 -3.65 11.06
C PHE A 16 -0.91 -4.09 11.94
N LEU A 17 -0.89 -3.68 13.22
CA LEU A 17 0.09 -4.16 14.19
C LEU A 17 -0.11 -5.64 14.51
N GLU A 18 -1.35 -6.08 14.75
CA GLU A 18 -1.68 -7.50 14.98
C GLU A 18 -1.28 -8.39 13.79
N ALA A 19 -1.55 -7.91 12.57
CA ALA A 19 -1.13 -8.58 11.33
C ALA A 19 0.37 -8.46 11.02
N LYS A 20 1.14 -7.70 11.81
CA LYS A 20 2.56 -7.39 11.59
C LYS A 20 2.87 -6.69 10.26
N PHE A 21 1.88 -6.01 9.68
CA PHE A 21 2.02 -5.23 8.45
C PHE A 21 2.77 -3.93 8.67
N ILE A 22 2.73 -3.40 9.89
CA ILE A 22 3.45 -2.19 10.29
C ILE A 22 4.30 -2.45 11.54
N ARG A 23 5.31 -1.61 11.74
CA ARG A 23 6.11 -1.54 12.96
C ARG A 23 6.24 -0.09 13.43
N GLU A 24 6.36 0.11 14.73
CA GLU A 24 6.68 1.42 15.28
C GLU A 24 8.11 1.84 14.91
N ILE A 25 8.32 3.13 14.69
CA ILE A 25 9.63 3.72 14.39
C ILE A 25 9.79 5.05 15.13
N GLN A 26 10.93 5.26 15.77
CA GLN A 26 11.19 6.48 16.53
C GLN A 26 11.92 7.53 15.70
N TYR A 27 12.90 7.10 14.92
CA TYR A 27 13.74 7.99 14.11
C TYR A 27 13.52 7.67 12.63
N THR A 28 12.95 8.61 11.89
CA THR A 28 12.76 8.50 10.44
C THR A 28 13.10 9.81 9.77
N THR A 29 13.65 9.73 8.56
CA THR A 29 13.91 10.88 7.68
C THR A 29 12.72 11.20 6.77
N TRP A 30 11.82 10.23 6.60
CA TRP A 30 10.61 10.36 5.78
C TRP A 30 9.37 10.28 6.67
N LEU A 31 8.37 11.10 6.39
CA LEU A 31 7.12 11.07 7.14
C LEU A 31 5.95 11.47 6.24
N ALA A 32 4.98 10.57 6.11
CA ALA A 32 3.77 10.78 5.34
C ALA A 32 2.54 10.93 6.26
N ASN A 33 1.53 11.67 5.79
CA ASN A 33 0.28 11.86 6.53
C ASN A 33 -0.72 10.76 6.20
N VAL A 34 -1.52 10.37 7.20
CA VAL A 34 -2.65 9.46 7.02
C VAL A 34 -3.91 10.23 6.65
N VAL A 35 -4.59 9.76 5.62
CA VAL A 35 -5.85 10.30 5.10
C VAL A 35 -6.93 9.22 5.18
N MET A 36 -8.06 9.57 5.78
CA MET A 36 -9.23 8.69 5.87
C MET A 36 -10.21 8.96 4.73
N VAL A 37 -10.49 7.95 3.92
CA VAL A 37 -11.41 8.04 2.78
C VAL A 37 -12.61 7.13 3.01
N LYS A 38 -13.83 7.63 2.81
CA LYS A 38 -15.04 6.78 2.81
C LYS A 38 -15.20 6.12 1.45
N LYS A 39 -15.34 4.79 1.42
CA LYS A 39 -15.76 4.05 0.23
C LYS A 39 -17.27 4.25 0.00
N ALA A 40 -17.73 4.00 -1.23
CA ALA A 40 -19.16 4.05 -1.58
C ALA A 40 -20.01 3.09 -0.74
N ASN A 41 -19.43 1.98 -0.25
CA ASN A 41 -20.09 1.04 0.67
C ASN A 41 -20.14 1.52 2.14
N GLY A 42 -19.81 2.78 2.41
CA GLY A 42 -19.82 3.38 3.74
C GLY A 42 -18.63 3.01 4.63
N LYS A 43 -17.77 2.06 4.23
CA LYS A 43 -16.59 1.67 5.01
C LYS A 43 -15.48 2.72 4.89
N TRP A 44 -14.83 3.01 6.02
CA TRP A 44 -13.62 3.82 6.05
C TRP A 44 -12.43 3.03 5.50
N ARG A 45 -11.54 3.70 4.77
CA ARG A 45 -10.24 3.19 4.33
C ARG A 45 -9.16 4.17 4.76
N MET A 46 -8.15 3.64 5.44
CA MET A 46 -6.91 4.36 5.73
C MET A 46 -6.03 4.38 4.47
N CYS A 47 -5.60 5.56 4.06
CA CYS A 47 -4.67 5.78 2.96
C CYS A 47 -3.50 6.63 3.46
N THR A 48 -2.29 6.37 2.98
CA THR A 48 -1.11 7.20 3.31
C THR A 48 -0.77 8.06 2.10
N ASP A 49 -0.57 9.36 2.33
CA ASP A 49 -0.23 10.30 1.28
C ASP A 49 1.27 10.25 0.94
N TYR A 50 1.62 9.40 -0.03
CA TYR A 50 2.98 9.27 -0.54
C TYR A 50 3.31 10.24 -1.68
N THR A 51 2.57 11.34 -1.86
CA THR A 51 2.81 12.29 -2.97
C THR A 51 4.26 12.77 -3.05
N ASN A 52 4.87 13.13 -1.92
CA ASN A 52 6.26 13.59 -1.90
C ASN A 52 7.25 12.46 -2.13
N LEU A 53 7.02 11.29 -1.52
CA LEU A 53 7.84 10.10 -1.71
C LEU A 53 7.84 9.65 -3.18
N ASN A 54 6.67 9.64 -3.81
CA ASN A 54 6.49 9.26 -5.22
C ASN A 54 7.17 10.23 -6.20
N LYS A 55 7.29 11.52 -5.84
CA LYS A 55 8.03 12.52 -6.63
C LYS A 55 9.53 12.31 -6.52
N ALA A 56 10.04 11.97 -5.34
CA ALA A 56 11.45 11.70 -5.11
C ALA A 56 11.90 10.35 -5.71
N CYS A 57 10.97 9.39 -5.84
CA CYS A 57 11.29 8.06 -6.34
C CYS A 57 11.42 8.02 -7.88
N PRO A 58 12.56 7.55 -8.43
CA PRO A 58 12.68 7.31 -9.87
C PRO A 58 11.62 6.31 -10.31
N LYS A 59 11.06 6.54 -11.50
CA LYS A 59 10.07 5.62 -12.07
C LYS A 59 10.81 4.35 -12.49
N ASP A 60 10.36 3.21 -11.98
CA ASP A 60 10.85 1.93 -12.50
C ASP A 60 10.23 1.70 -13.89
N ALA A 61 11.10 1.33 -14.84
CA ALA A 61 10.77 1.13 -16.25
C ALA A 61 10.73 -0.36 -16.61
N TYR A 62 10.48 -1.24 -15.64
CA TYR A 62 10.27 -2.66 -15.94
C TYR A 62 9.17 -2.79 -17.01
N PRO A 63 9.50 -3.42 -18.16
CA PRO A 63 8.58 -3.48 -19.27
C PRO A 63 7.48 -4.48 -18.92
N LEU A 64 6.29 -3.96 -18.63
CA LEU A 64 5.10 -4.80 -18.60
C LEU A 64 4.93 -5.47 -19.97
N PRO A 65 4.61 -6.77 -20.02
CA PRO A 65 4.39 -7.46 -21.29
C PRO A 65 3.28 -6.76 -22.09
N ASN A 66 3.50 -6.64 -23.40
CA ASN A 66 2.52 -6.05 -24.30
C ASN A 66 1.19 -6.83 -24.20
N ILE A 67 0.08 -6.11 -24.05
CA ILE A 67 -1.25 -6.69 -23.93
C ILE A 67 -1.59 -7.64 -25.09
N ASP A 68 -1.16 -7.32 -26.31
CA ASP A 68 -1.40 -8.15 -27.49
C ASP A 68 -0.70 -9.52 -27.33
N ARG A 69 0.52 -9.54 -26.80
CA ARG A 69 1.24 -10.81 -26.52
C ARG A 69 0.55 -11.63 -25.44
N LEU A 70 -0.07 -10.99 -24.45
CA LEU A 70 -0.83 -11.69 -23.40
C LEU A 70 -2.13 -12.28 -23.98
N VAL A 71 -2.83 -11.53 -24.83
CA VAL A 71 -4.07 -11.97 -25.48
C VAL A 71 -3.79 -13.11 -26.46
N ASP A 72 -2.76 -12.99 -27.29
CA ASP A 72 -2.34 -14.04 -28.22
C ASP A 72 -1.93 -15.31 -27.48
N GLY A 73 -1.21 -15.18 -26.35
CA GLY A 73 -0.83 -16.32 -25.51
C GLY A 73 -2.02 -17.02 -24.84
N ALA A 74 -3.10 -16.30 -24.55
CA ALA A 74 -4.34 -16.86 -24.02
C ALA A 74 -5.25 -17.43 -25.13
N SER A 75 -5.09 -16.98 -26.39
CA SER A 75 -5.87 -17.44 -27.53
C SER A 75 -5.68 -18.95 -27.76
N GLY A 76 -6.76 -19.66 -28.10
CA GLY A 76 -6.73 -21.11 -28.33
C GLY A 76 -6.91 -21.98 -27.08
N HIS A 77 -7.02 -21.41 -25.88
CA HIS A 77 -7.38 -22.15 -24.67
C HIS A 77 -8.90 -22.21 -24.49
N ASN A 78 -9.44 -23.40 -24.23
CA ASN A 78 -10.89 -23.61 -24.06
C ASN A 78 -11.45 -23.06 -22.73
N MET A 79 -10.58 -22.72 -21.78
CA MET A 79 -10.95 -22.23 -20.45
C MET A 79 -9.90 -21.25 -19.93
N LEU A 80 -10.35 -20.12 -19.39
CA LEU A 80 -9.55 -19.14 -18.68
C LEU A 80 -10.05 -19.05 -17.24
N THR A 81 -9.12 -19.06 -16.28
CA THR A 81 -9.45 -18.86 -14.86
C THR A 81 -8.82 -17.56 -14.38
N PHE A 82 -9.65 -16.67 -13.84
CA PHE A 82 -9.19 -15.44 -13.21
C PHE A 82 -9.00 -15.69 -11.71
N LEU A 83 -7.77 -15.53 -11.24
CA LEU A 83 -7.43 -15.60 -9.83
C LEU A 83 -7.28 -14.17 -9.29
N ASP A 84 -8.11 -13.80 -8.33
CA ASP A 84 -7.97 -12.54 -7.61
C ASP A 84 -7.16 -12.76 -6.33
N ALA A 85 -5.95 -12.23 -6.28
CA ALA A 85 -5.17 -12.17 -5.05
C ALA A 85 -5.73 -11.05 -4.16
N TYR A 86 -6.81 -11.34 -3.42
CA TYR A 86 -7.43 -10.40 -2.49
C TYR A 86 -6.38 -9.84 -1.52
N SER A 87 -6.28 -8.51 -1.43
CA SER A 87 -5.24 -7.82 -0.65
C SER A 87 -3.79 -8.18 -1.04
N GLY A 88 -3.53 -8.53 -2.31
CA GLY A 88 -2.22 -9.00 -2.79
C GLY A 88 -1.03 -8.13 -2.37
N TYR A 89 -1.19 -6.80 -2.31
CA TYR A 89 -0.13 -5.90 -1.84
C TYR A 89 0.35 -6.20 -0.42
N ASN A 90 -0.56 -6.56 0.49
CA ASN A 90 -0.20 -6.88 1.87
C ASN A 90 0.53 -8.23 2.00
N GLN A 91 0.59 -9.03 0.92
CA GLN A 91 1.34 -10.29 0.89
C GLN A 91 2.80 -10.07 0.46
N ILE A 92 3.10 -8.95 -0.21
CA ILE A 92 4.45 -8.64 -0.68
C ILE A 92 5.20 -7.90 0.42
N GLN A 93 6.33 -8.46 0.86
CA GLN A 93 7.20 -7.81 1.84
C GLN A 93 7.86 -6.58 1.20
N MET A 94 7.94 -5.50 1.97
CA MET A 94 8.77 -4.35 1.60
C MET A 94 10.24 -4.76 1.67
N HIS A 95 11.03 -4.19 0.78
CA HIS A 95 12.47 -4.32 0.89
C HIS A 95 12.94 -3.67 2.20
N PRO A 96 13.77 -4.34 3.04
CA PRO A 96 14.09 -3.86 4.38
C PRO A 96 14.65 -2.43 4.44
N GLN A 97 15.40 -2.01 3.41
CA GLN A 97 15.99 -0.67 3.32
C GLN A 97 14.97 0.43 2.94
N ASP A 98 13.80 0.03 2.43
CA ASP A 98 12.76 0.95 1.97
C ASP A 98 11.59 1.04 2.94
N GLU A 99 11.48 0.13 3.93
CA GLU A 99 10.45 0.18 4.98
C GLU A 99 10.39 1.56 5.63
N GLU A 100 11.52 2.11 6.06
CA GLU A 100 11.58 3.39 6.78
C GLU A 100 11.11 4.57 5.93
N LYS A 101 11.27 4.48 4.60
CA LYS A 101 10.80 5.50 3.66
C LYS A 101 9.27 5.53 3.57
N THR A 102 8.61 4.44 3.96
CA THR A 102 7.14 4.33 4.04
C THR A 102 6.58 4.74 5.40
N ALA A 103 7.38 5.45 6.22
CA ALA A 103 6.92 5.90 7.52
C ALA A 103 5.76 6.91 7.42
N PHE A 104 4.81 6.78 8.33
CA PHE A 104 3.65 7.64 8.47
C PHE A 104 3.41 8.01 9.93
N ILE A 105 2.80 9.18 10.12
CA ILE A 105 2.46 9.71 11.44
C ILE A 105 0.98 9.46 11.78
N THR A 106 0.73 9.08 13.03
CA THR A 106 -0.59 9.15 13.66
C THR A 106 -0.51 10.02 14.91
N ASP A 107 -1.67 10.31 15.50
CA ASP A 107 -1.73 11.11 16.74
C ASP A 107 -1.01 10.43 17.93
N SER A 108 -0.78 9.12 17.87
CA SER A 108 -0.18 8.35 18.95
C SER A 108 1.32 8.11 18.77
N ALA A 109 1.75 7.73 17.56
CA ALA A 109 3.12 7.37 17.27
C ALA A 109 3.41 7.37 15.76
N ASN A 110 4.68 7.18 15.39
CA ASN A 110 5.12 6.98 14.02
C ASN A 110 5.27 5.50 13.74
N TYR A 111 4.84 5.09 12.54
CA TYR A 111 4.90 3.70 12.10
C TYR A 111 5.47 3.63 10.69
N CYS A 112 6.04 2.50 10.31
CA CYS A 112 6.41 2.22 8.92
C CYS A 112 5.87 0.86 8.47
N TYR A 113 5.69 0.67 7.17
CA TYR A 113 5.16 -0.56 6.61
C TYR A 113 6.26 -1.61 6.39
N ARG A 114 5.97 -2.85 6.79
CA ARG A 114 6.76 -4.05 6.48
C ARG A 114 6.27 -4.78 5.22
N VAL A 115 5.03 -4.53 4.85
CA VAL A 115 4.41 -5.05 3.62
C VAL A 115 4.11 -3.90 2.68
N MET A 116 4.02 -4.16 1.38
CA MET A 116 3.87 -3.12 0.39
C MET A 116 2.58 -2.30 0.60
N PRO A 117 2.68 -1.00 0.94
CA PRO A 117 1.50 -0.19 1.17
C PRO A 117 0.89 0.28 -0.14
N PHE A 118 -0.42 0.53 -0.10
CA PHE A 118 -1.11 1.20 -1.20
C PHE A 118 -0.59 2.63 -1.40
N GLY A 119 -0.58 3.08 -2.67
CA GLY A 119 -0.28 4.47 -3.02
C GLY A 119 1.18 4.74 -3.40
N LEU A 120 2.06 3.73 -3.37
CA LEU A 120 3.41 3.83 -3.92
C LEU A 120 3.40 3.69 -5.45
N LYS A 121 4.26 4.46 -6.12
CA LYS A 121 4.32 4.58 -7.59
C LYS A 121 4.79 3.32 -8.32
N ASN A 122 5.74 2.57 -7.76
CA ASN A 122 6.42 1.46 -8.45
C ASN A 122 5.84 0.07 -8.09
N VAL A 123 4.67 0.03 -7.46
CA VAL A 123 4.05 -1.20 -6.95
C VAL A 123 3.66 -2.17 -8.06
N GLY A 124 3.19 -1.66 -9.20
CA GLY A 124 2.74 -2.47 -10.34
C GLY A 124 3.86 -2.83 -11.32
N THR A 125 5.10 -2.54 -10.97
CA THR A 125 6.28 -2.74 -11.83
C THR A 125 7.09 -3.98 -11.44
N MET A 126 6.71 -4.63 -10.33
CA MET A 126 7.32 -5.87 -9.83
C MET A 126 6.66 -7.12 -10.41
#